data_AF-A0A0E1NSQ1-F1
#
_entry.id   AF-A0A0E1NSQ1-F1
#
_cell.length_a   1.000
_cell.length_b   1.000
_cell.length_c   1.000
_cell.angle_alpha   90.00
_cell.angle_beta   90.00
_cell.angle_gamma   90.00
#
_symmetry.space_group_name_H-M   'P 1'
#
loop_
_entity.id
_entity.type
_entity.pdbx_description
1 polymer ?
#
loop_
_entity_poly.entity_id
_entity_poly.type
_entity_poly.pdbx_seq_one_letter_code
_entity_poly.pdbx_strand_id
1 'polypeptide(L)' 'METRFLQANKEARWAFGLTLAYLAGWIITAYLPGNLPGMSGLPAWFEAACIALPLLFIVLCILMVRLIFRDIPLEDDDAN' A
#
# COMPACT_ATOMS: atom_id res chain seq x y z
N MET A 1 -12.99 -11.97 -24.01
CA MET A 1 -12.80 -10.89 -23.02
C MET A 1 -11.41 -10.33 -23.21
N GLU A 2 -11.34 -9.09 -23.64
CA GLU A 2 -10.14 -8.31 -23.93
C GLU A 2 -9.10 -8.40 -22.78
N THR A 3 -7.86 -8.77 -23.10
CA THR A 3 -6.74 -9.03 -22.18
C THR A 3 -6.46 -7.85 -21.24
N ARG A 4 -6.72 -6.63 -21.70
CA ARG A 4 -6.70 -5.37 -20.92
C ARG A 4 -7.58 -5.39 -19.67
N PHE A 5 -8.80 -5.96 -19.71
CA PHE A 5 -9.67 -5.99 -18.52
C PHE A 5 -9.21 -7.02 -17.49
N LEU A 6 -8.60 -8.12 -17.94
CA LEU A 6 -8.02 -9.14 -17.06
C LEU A 6 -6.82 -8.60 -16.28
N GLN A 7 -6.02 -7.74 -16.91
CA GLN A 7 -4.90 -7.06 -16.25
C GLN A 7 -5.37 -5.99 -15.26
N ALA A 8 -6.29 -5.11 -15.67
CA ALA A 8 -6.84 -4.09 -14.78
C ALA A 8 -7.50 -4.70 -13.52
N ASN A 9 -8.24 -5.82 -13.68
CA ASN A 9 -8.82 -6.54 -12.54
C ASN A 9 -7.79 -7.25 -11.64
N LYS A 10 -6.58 -7.49 -12.13
CA LYS A 10 -5.49 -8.06 -11.32
C LYS A 10 -4.84 -6.94 -10.51
N GLU A 11 -4.55 -5.81 -11.13
CA GLU A 11 -3.99 -4.62 -10.49
C GLU A 11 -4.92 -4.05 -9.42
N ALA A 12 -6.22 -3.93 -9.72
CA ALA A 12 -7.22 -3.44 -8.75
C ALA A 12 -7.31 -4.30 -7.49
N ARG A 13 -7.13 -5.63 -7.61
CA ARG A 13 -7.18 -6.57 -6.49
C ARG A 13 -5.97 -6.42 -5.57
N TRP A 14 -4.82 -6.14 -6.15
CA TRP A 14 -3.62 -5.85 -5.39
C TRP A 14 -3.69 -4.50 -4.71
N ALA A 15 -4.19 -3.46 -5.39
CA ALA A 15 -4.44 -2.17 -4.78
C ALA A 15 -5.40 -2.30 -3.58
N PHE A 16 -6.50 -3.05 -3.75
CA PHE A 16 -7.44 -3.33 -2.66
C PHE A 16 -6.78 -4.09 -1.49
N GLY A 17 -5.94 -5.08 -1.78
CA GLY A 17 -5.16 -5.80 -0.77
C GLY A 17 -4.20 -4.88 -0.01
N LEU A 18 -3.57 -3.92 -0.70
CA LEU A 18 -2.69 -2.92 -0.11
C LEU A 18 -3.46 -2.03 0.89
N THR A 19 -4.65 -1.56 0.51
CA THR A 19 -5.50 -0.74 1.39
C THR A 19 -5.92 -1.53 2.62
N LEU A 20 -6.25 -2.82 2.46
CA LEU A 20 -6.63 -3.69 3.57
C LEU A 20 -5.45 -3.94 4.52
N ALA A 21 -4.25 -4.15 3.98
CA ALA A 21 -3.02 -4.32 4.76
C ALA A 21 -2.65 -3.03 5.51
N TYR A 22 -2.81 -1.87 4.86
CA TYR A 22 -2.63 -0.57 5.50
C TYR A 22 -3.63 -0.36 6.64
N LEU A 23 -4.91 -0.69 6.42
CA LEU A 23 -5.95 -0.60 7.45
C LEU A 23 -5.63 -1.52 8.64
N ALA A 24 -5.20 -2.76 8.39
CA ALA A 24 -4.79 -3.70 9.42
C ALA A 24 -3.58 -3.17 10.20
N GLY A 25 -2.56 -2.66 9.50
CA GLY A 25 -1.41 -2.01 10.11
C GLY A 25 -1.81 -0.83 10.98
N TRP A 26 -2.73 0.02 10.50
CA TRP A 26 -3.25 1.17 11.25
C TRP A 26 -3.90 0.72 12.56
N ILE A 27 -4.79 -0.28 12.51
CA ILE A 27 -5.45 -0.85 13.70
C ILE A 27 -4.42 -1.41 14.68
N ILE A 28 -3.41 -2.13 14.19
CA ILE A 28 -2.35 -2.67 15.05
C ILE A 28 -1.58 -1.53 15.71
N THR A 29 -1.14 -0.51 14.95
CA THR A 29 -0.39 0.62 15.52
C THR A 29 -1.22 1.55 16.40
N ALA A 30 -2.54 1.58 16.25
CA ALA A 30 -3.42 2.43 17.04
C ALA A 30 -3.82 1.78 18.37
N TYR A 31 -4.00 0.45 18.39
CA TYR A 31 -4.53 -0.26 19.56
C TYR A 31 -3.50 -1.11 20.31
N LEU A 32 -2.40 -1.54 19.66
CA LEU A 32 -1.40 -2.42 20.28
C LEU A 32 -0.40 -1.66 21.16
N PRO A 33 0.19 -0.52 20.72
CA PRO A 33 0.97 0.31 21.63
C PRO A 33 -0.02 1.09 22.50
N GLY A 34 -0.15 0.69 23.76
CA GLY A 34 -0.92 1.44 24.75
C GLY A 34 -0.34 2.84 25.02
N ASN A 35 -0.70 3.45 26.14
CA ASN A 35 -0.19 4.78 26.55
C ASN A 35 1.28 4.76 27.02
N LEU A 36 2.11 3.95 26.37
CA LEU A 36 3.55 3.91 26.58
C LEU A 36 4.14 5.28 26.16
N PRO A 37 5.02 5.86 26.96
CA PRO A 37 5.76 7.05 26.55
C PRO A 37 6.62 6.68 25.34
N GLY A 38 6.39 7.38 24.22
CA GLY A 38 7.20 7.29 23.01
C GLY A 38 8.56 7.98 23.18
N MET A 39 9.46 7.76 22.21
CA MET A 39 10.84 8.24 22.29
C MET A 39 10.94 9.78 22.35
N SER A 40 9.94 10.49 21.83
CA SER A 40 9.85 11.96 21.86
C SER A 40 9.10 12.52 23.07
N GLY A 41 8.59 11.67 23.97
CA GLY A 41 7.74 12.05 25.09
C GLY A 41 6.24 12.14 24.74
N LEU A 42 5.87 11.91 23.48
CA LEU A 42 4.49 11.76 23.00
C LEU A 42 4.03 10.30 23.11
N PRO A 43 2.72 9.99 23.10
CA PRO A 43 2.25 8.61 23.16
C PRO A 43 2.80 7.75 22.00
N ALA A 44 3.26 6.53 22.30
CA ALA A 44 3.87 5.65 21.30
C ALA A 44 2.94 5.33 20.11
N TRP A 45 1.62 5.26 20.33
CA TRP A 45 0.63 5.08 19.25
C TRP A 45 0.61 6.26 18.27
N PHE A 46 0.91 7.48 18.72
CA PHE A 46 0.98 8.67 17.88
C PHE A 46 2.21 8.62 16.97
N GLU A 47 3.38 8.30 17.53
CA GLU A 47 4.61 8.12 16.74
C GLU A 47 4.46 6.98 15.72
N ALA A 48 3.85 5.87 16.13
CA ALA A 48 3.58 4.74 15.24
C ALA A 48 2.61 5.13 14.12
N ALA A 49 1.53 5.85 14.40
CA ALA A 49 0.55 6.27 13.40
C ALA A 49 1.06 7.39 12.48
N CYS A 50 1.81 8.37 12.99
CA CYS A 50 2.26 9.53 12.21
C CYS A 50 3.60 9.33 11.50
N ILE A 51 4.45 8.40 11.94
CA ILE A 51 5.78 8.18 11.34
C ILE A 51 5.88 6.76 10.77
N ALA A 52 5.68 5.74 11.60
CA ALA A 52 5.90 4.36 11.16
C ALA A 52 4.89 3.92 10.09
N LEU A 53 3.63 4.31 10.24
CA LEU A 53 2.56 3.92 9.33
C LEU A 53 2.66 4.54 7.94
N PRO A 54 2.83 5.87 7.77
CA PRO A 54 3.04 6.45 6.44
C PRO A 54 4.33 5.93 5.79
N LEU A 55 5.39 5.69 6.56
CA LEU A 55 6.62 5.12 6.03
C LEU A 55 6.40 3.68 5.53
N LEU A 56 5.67 2.86 6.29
CA LEU A 56 5.26 1.52 5.89
C LEU A 56 4.37 1.55 4.64
N PHE A 57 3.43 2.49 4.56
CA PHE A 57 2.60 2.68 3.37
C PHE A 57 3.43 3.01 2.13
N ILE A 58 4.42 3.90 2.24
CA ILE A 58 5.32 4.24 1.13
C ILE A 58 6.10 3.01 0.67
N VAL A 59 6.68 2.23 1.59
CA VAL A 59 7.42 1.00 1.24
C VAL A 59 6.51 -0.01 0.56
N LEU A 60 5.29 -0.20 1.06
CA LEU A 60 4.29 -1.08 0.46
C LEU A 60 3.89 -0.61 -0.94
N CYS A 61 3.68 0.70 -1.15
CA CYS A 61 3.42 1.27 -2.47
C CYS A 61 4.58 1.03 -3.44
N ILE A 62 5.83 1.22 -3.01
CA ILE A 62 7.01 0.95 -3.84
C ILE A 62 7.08 -0.52 -4.23
N LEU A 63 6.85 -1.42 -3.27
CA LEU A 63 6.87 -2.86 -3.48
C LEU A 63 5.73 -3.29 -4.41
N MET A 64 4.54 -2.68 -4.29
CA MET A 64 3.42 -2.90 -5.20
C MET A 64 3.77 -2.48 -6.63
N VAL A 65 4.33 -1.28 -6.80
CA VAL A 65 4.77 -0.77 -8.10
C VAL A 65 5.81 -1.70 -8.71
N ARG A 66 6.82 -2.11 -7.95
CA ARG A 66 7.90 -2.97 -8.44
C ARG A 66 7.50 -4.40 -8.75
N LEU A 67 6.56 -4.98 -8.00
CA LEU A 67 6.18 -6.40 -8.16
C LEU A 67 5.00 -6.63 -9.09
N ILE A 68 4.07 -5.68 -9.18
CA ILE A 68 2.79 -5.88 -9.87
C ILE A 68 2.68 -5.08 -11.15
N PHE A 69 3.22 -3.85 -11.19
CA PHE A 69 3.21 -3.08 -12.43
C PHE A 69 4.23 -3.68 -13.38
N ARG A 70 3.71 -4.25 -14.45
CA ARG A 70 4.48 -4.71 -15.60
C ARG A 70 4.19 -3.71 -16.70
N ASP A 71 5.22 -3.13 -17.31
CA ASP A 71 5.05 -2.18 -18.41
C ASP A 71 4.11 -2.78 -19.46
N ILE A 72 2.96 -2.15 -19.63
CA ILE A 72 2.04 -2.43 -20.72
C ILE A 72 2.44 -1.48 -21.85
N PRO A 73 2.79 -1.98 -23.05
CA PRO A 73 2.91 -1.11 -24.20
C PRO A 73 1.53 -0.48 -24.47
N LEU A 74 1.48 0.85 -24.42
CA LEU A 74 0.29 1.64 -24.76
C LEU A 74 0.13 1.82 -26.29
N GLU A 75 1.03 1.26 -27.09
CA GLU A 75 0.98 1.29 -28.56
C GLU A 75 0.28 0.04 -29.09
N ASP A 76 -0.85 0.25 -29.77
CA ASP A 76 -1.43 -0.70 -30.72
C ASP A 76 -0.47 -0.77 -31.92
N ASP A 77 0.17 -1.93 -32.14
CA ASP A 77 0.98 -2.25 -33.33
C ASP A 77 0.12 -2.44 -34.60
N ASP A 78 -1.21 -2.32 -34.47
CA ASP A 78 -2.20 -2.50 -35.55
C ASP A 78 -2.64 -1.17 -36.21
N ALA A 79 -1.75 -0.18 -36.26
CA ALA A 79 -1.89 0.99 -37.13
C ALA A 79 -1.12 0.78 -38.44
N ASN A 80 -1.42 -0.30 -39.18
CA ASN A 80 -1.01 -0.45 -40.59
C ASN A 80 -2.03 -1.27 -41.39
#